data_AF-A0A941ZAL4-F1
#
_entry.id   AF-A0A941ZAL4-F1
#
_cell.length_a   1.000
_cell.length_b   1.000
_cell.length_c   1.000
_cell.angle_alpha   90.00
_cell.angle_beta   90.00
_cell.angle_gamma   90.00
#
_symmetry.space_group_name_H-M   'P 1'
#
loop_
_entity.id
_entity.type
_entity.pdbx_description
1 polymer ?
#
loop_
_entity_poly.entity_id
_entity_poly.type
_entity_poly.pdbx_seq_one_letter_code
_entity_poly.pdbx_strand_id
1 'polypeptide(L)'
;MRRKMRKLFLLVIAALLLVFAGSAIQSEAGVDVSIGIGLPPLVFAAPPSVIVLPDTFGVYAVPDIDAELYFWNGWWWRFWDGRWYRSRYYDRGYLQYYRIPAFYYDIDPGWRGYYYDRHWHGHRWDYEPIPHSRLHANWRNWNTNRYWERQRTWGVQGYQPRPQSQRREIRQQRERQYQQRPEVQKYRREVQRPQRQEQRREVQQQKQHQGKPEKGEGKRRK
;
A
#
# COMPACT_ATOMS: atom_id res chain seq x y z
N MET A 1 20.83 -62.63 -0.84
CA MET A 1 20.42 -61.45 -0.02
C MET A 1 20.16 -60.15 -0.78
N ARG A 2 20.86 -59.82 -1.89
CA ARG A 2 20.75 -58.50 -2.57
C ARG A 2 19.41 -58.19 -3.28
N ARG A 3 18.63 -59.19 -3.71
CA ARG A 3 17.32 -58.97 -4.38
C ARG A 3 16.18 -58.60 -3.41
N LYS A 4 16.19 -59.11 -2.17
CA LYS A 4 15.17 -58.79 -1.14
C LYS A 4 15.34 -57.36 -0.61
N MET A 5 16.58 -56.91 -0.44
CA MET A 5 16.90 -55.54 0.01
C MET A 5 16.44 -54.46 -0.99
N ARG A 6 16.52 -54.71 -2.30
CA ARG A 6 16.05 -53.76 -3.34
C ARG A 6 14.53 -53.59 -3.34
N LYS A 7 13.78 -54.68 -3.10
CA LYS A 7 12.31 -54.63 -2.99
C LYS A 7 11.85 -53.90 -1.72
N LEU A 8 12.58 -54.08 -0.62
CA LEU A 8 12.32 -53.36 0.63
C LEU A 8 12.59 -51.85 0.46
N PHE A 9 13.69 -51.50 -0.23
CA PHE A 9 14.05 -50.10 -0.49
C PHE A 9 13.04 -49.37 -1.39
N LEU A 10 12.51 -50.05 -2.42
CA LEU A 10 11.48 -49.49 -3.30
C LEU A 10 10.15 -49.28 -2.58
N LEU A 11 9.78 -50.15 -1.64
CA LEU A 11 8.57 -49.99 -0.83
C LEU A 11 8.67 -48.80 0.14
N VAL A 12 9.84 -48.56 0.72
CA VAL A 12 10.08 -47.40 1.61
C VAL A 12 10.02 -46.08 0.82
N ILE A 13 10.57 -46.03 -0.40
CA ILE A 13 10.48 -44.84 -1.27
C ILE A 13 9.04 -44.59 -1.72
N ALA A 14 8.29 -45.64 -2.07
CA ALA A 14 6.88 -45.51 -2.45
C ALA A 14 6.01 -45.02 -1.28
N ALA A 15 6.28 -45.47 -0.05
CA ALA A 15 5.61 -44.98 1.16
C ALA A 15 5.96 -43.50 1.46
N LEU A 16 7.20 -43.08 1.24
CA LEU A 16 7.63 -41.68 1.39
C LEU A 16 6.99 -40.75 0.36
N LEU A 17 6.79 -41.20 -0.89
CA LEU A 17 6.12 -40.42 -1.93
C LEU A 17 4.62 -40.24 -1.67
N LEU A 18 3.96 -41.20 -1.04
CA LEU A 18 2.55 -41.12 -0.66
C LEU A 18 2.28 -40.10 0.46
N VAL A 19 3.25 -39.86 1.35
CA VAL A 19 3.15 -38.83 2.40
C VAL A 19 3.22 -37.40 1.83
N PHE A 20 3.87 -37.21 0.67
CA PHE A 20 3.99 -35.88 0.04
C PHE A 20 2.80 -35.48 -0.84
N ALA A 21 1.95 -36.43 -1.23
CA ALA A 21 0.77 -36.15 -2.06
C ALA A 21 -0.47 -35.71 -1.25
N GLY A 22 -0.42 -35.79 0.08
CA GLY A 22 -1.56 -35.54 0.98
C GLY A 22 -1.69 -34.12 1.52
N SER A 23 -0.80 -33.19 1.16
CA SER A 23 -0.92 -31.78 1.60
C SER A 23 -1.91 -31.01 0.72
N ALA A 24 -3.18 -31.41 0.74
CA ALA A 24 -4.24 -30.48 0.39
C ALA A 24 -4.20 -29.37 1.44
N ILE A 25 -3.58 -28.24 1.10
CA ILE A 25 -3.68 -27.02 1.89
C ILE A 25 -5.16 -26.67 1.86
N GLN A 26 -5.87 -27.06 2.92
CA GLN A 26 -7.19 -26.57 3.22
C GLN A 26 -7.03 -25.06 3.35
N SER A 27 -7.48 -24.32 2.34
CA SER A 27 -7.68 -22.89 2.47
C SER A 27 -8.77 -22.72 3.51
N GLU A 28 -8.37 -22.57 4.77
CA GLU A 28 -9.27 -22.06 5.79
C GLU A 28 -9.80 -20.73 5.26
N ALA A 29 -11.12 -20.65 5.08
CA ALA A 29 -11.83 -19.40 4.95
C ALA A 29 -11.61 -18.64 6.27
N GLY A 30 -10.45 -17.99 6.37
CA GLY A 30 -10.08 -17.17 7.49
C GLY A 30 -11.08 -16.04 7.55
N VAL A 31 -11.99 -16.11 8.52
CA VAL A 31 -12.82 -15.00 8.94
C VAL A 31 -11.87 -13.84 9.21
N ASP A 32 -11.91 -12.84 8.32
CA ASP A 32 -11.10 -11.63 8.44
C ASP A 32 -11.57 -10.88 9.68
N VAL A 33 -10.84 -11.05 10.78
CA VAL A 33 -10.95 -10.16 11.92
C VAL A 33 -10.20 -8.89 11.54
N SER A 34 -10.83 -8.07 10.68
CA SER A 34 -10.46 -6.68 10.55
C SER A 34 -10.69 -6.07 11.93
N ILE A 35 -9.62 -5.80 12.69
CA ILE A 35 -9.70 -5.15 14.00
C ILE A 35 -10.34 -3.77 13.78
N GLY A 36 -11.67 -3.67 13.83
CA GLY A 36 -12.47 -2.45 13.93
C GLY A 36 -12.27 -1.34 12.89
N ILE A 37 -11.59 -1.57 11.76
CA ILE A 37 -11.44 -0.54 10.72
C ILE A 37 -12.60 -0.71 9.75
N GLY A 38 -13.56 0.20 9.78
CA GLY A 38 -14.73 0.24 8.88
C GLY A 38 -14.39 0.56 7.42
N LEU A 39 -13.47 -0.21 6.82
CA LEU A 39 -13.20 -0.20 5.39
C LEU A 39 -14.31 -0.95 4.66
N PRO A 40 -14.84 -0.44 3.53
CA PRO A 40 -15.68 -1.25 2.68
C PRO A 40 -14.94 -2.51 2.24
N PRO A 41 -15.61 -3.67 2.17
CA PRO A 41 -14.96 -4.88 1.69
C PRO A 41 -14.52 -4.71 0.23
N LEU A 42 -13.36 -5.26 -0.12
CA LEU A 42 -12.97 -5.47 -1.52
C LEU A 42 -13.26 -6.93 -1.85
N VAL A 43 -14.22 -7.16 -2.74
CA VAL A 43 -14.62 -8.51 -3.14
C VAL A 43 -13.97 -8.84 -4.47
N PHE A 44 -13.24 -9.95 -4.51
CA PHE A 44 -12.60 -10.46 -5.71
C PHE A 44 -13.10 -11.88 -5.98
N ALA A 45 -13.47 -12.18 -7.23
CA ALA A 45 -13.85 -13.54 -7.63
C ALA A 45 -12.64 -14.50 -7.68
N ALA A 46 -11.44 -13.95 -7.87
CA ALA A 46 -10.16 -14.65 -7.88
C ALA A 46 -9.05 -13.65 -7.49
N PRO A 47 -7.84 -14.11 -7.14
CA PRO A 47 -6.72 -13.20 -6.88
C PRO A 47 -6.54 -12.19 -8.04
N PRO A 48 -6.47 -10.87 -7.76
CA PRO A 48 -6.47 -9.87 -8.81
C PRO A 48 -5.19 -9.94 -9.64
N SER A 49 -5.35 -9.76 -10.95
CA SER A 49 -4.21 -9.44 -11.81
C SER A 49 -3.83 -7.98 -11.63
N VAL A 50 -2.55 -7.67 -11.80
CA VAL A 50 -2.04 -6.31 -11.73
C VAL A 50 -1.37 -5.90 -13.03
N ILE A 51 -1.25 -4.60 -13.25
CA ILE A 51 -0.39 -4.03 -14.28
C ILE A 51 0.70 -3.20 -13.62
N VAL A 52 1.89 -3.14 -14.23
CA VAL A 52 2.94 -2.22 -13.78
C VAL A 52 2.63 -0.81 -14.27
N LEU A 53 2.75 0.20 -13.41
CA LEU A 53 2.53 1.60 -13.81
C LEU A 53 3.81 2.21 -14.40
N PRO A 54 3.76 2.80 -15.61
CA PRO A 54 4.93 3.46 -16.19
C PRO A 54 5.40 4.68 -15.38
N ASP A 55 6.67 5.05 -15.55
CA ASP A 55 7.37 6.09 -14.78
C ASP A 55 7.44 5.90 -13.25
N THR A 56 6.97 4.76 -12.76
CA THR A 56 7.06 4.39 -11.34
C THR A 56 8.17 3.37 -11.09
N PHE A 57 8.65 3.33 -9.85
CA PHE A 57 9.60 2.33 -9.41
C PHE A 57 8.89 1.13 -8.77
N GLY A 58 8.53 0.15 -9.60
CA GLY A 58 7.95 -1.12 -9.15
C GLY A 58 6.57 -0.99 -8.49
N VAL A 59 5.75 -0.04 -8.95
CA VAL A 59 4.36 0.09 -8.52
C VAL A 59 3.46 -0.68 -9.48
N TYR A 60 2.56 -1.46 -8.91
CA TYR A 60 1.58 -2.23 -9.64
C TYR A 60 0.18 -1.82 -9.20
N ALA A 61 -0.77 -1.72 -10.12
CA ALA A 61 -2.16 -1.36 -9.84
C ALA A 61 -3.10 -2.49 -10.24
N VAL A 62 -4.25 -2.59 -9.55
CA VAL A 62 -5.38 -3.44 -9.97
C VAL A 62 -6.30 -2.58 -10.83
N PRO A 63 -6.33 -2.76 -12.16
CA PRO A 63 -7.11 -1.87 -13.03
C PRO A 63 -8.62 -2.13 -12.96
N ASP A 64 -9.03 -3.35 -12.68
CA ASP A 64 -10.42 -3.81 -12.82
C ASP A 64 -11.33 -3.43 -11.64
N ILE A 65 -10.89 -2.51 -10.78
CA ILE A 65 -11.65 -2.03 -9.63
C ILE A 65 -11.56 -0.50 -9.49
N ASP A 66 -12.62 0.10 -8.97
CA ASP A 66 -12.69 1.55 -8.71
C ASP A 66 -11.86 1.97 -7.49
N ALA A 67 -11.42 1.02 -6.67
CA ALA A 67 -10.61 1.31 -5.50
C ALA A 67 -9.16 1.70 -5.87
N GLU A 68 -8.58 2.64 -5.13
CA GLU A 68 -7.15 2.94 -5.19
C GLU A 68 -6.36 1.85 -4.44
N LEU A 69 -6.12 0.73 -5.13
CA LEU A 69 -5.37 -0.42 -4.64
C LEU A 69 -4.08 -0.62 -5.46
N TYR A 70 -2.95 -0.60 -4.76
CA TYR A 70 -1.63 -0.72 -5.36
C TYR A 70 -0.79 -1.78 -4.63
N PHE A 71 0.05 -2.50 -5.35
CA PHE A 71 1.12 -3.29 -4.76
C PHE A 71 2.45 -2.55 -4.94
N TRP A 72 3.16 -2.34 -3.83
CA TRP A 72 4.48 -1.70 -3.85
C TRP A 72 5.34 -2.18 -2.69
N ASN A 73 6.58 -2.57 -3.01
CA ASN A 73 7.60 -2.98 -2.05
C ASN A 73 7.15 -4.09 -1.08
N GLY A 74 6.40 -5.08 -1.58
CA GLY A 74 5.94 -6.22 -0.78
C GLY A 74 4.72 -5.94 0.10
N TRP A 75 4.01 -4.84 -0.13
CA TRP A 75 2.79 -4.46 0.57
C TRP A 75 1.69 -4.11 -0.42
N TRP A 76 0.46 -4.49 -0.08
CA TRP A 76 -0.75 -3.94 -0.67
C TRP A 76 -1.07 -2.63 0.03
N TRP A 77 -1.33 -1.59 -0.74
CA TRP A 77 -1.62 -0.24 -0.32
C TRP A 77 -2.99 0.16 -0.81
N ARG A 78 -3.85 0.55 0.11
CA ARG A 78 -5.21 0.97 -0.18
C ARG A 78 -5.41 2.39 0.30
N PHE A 79 -5.86 3.27 -0.58
CA PHE A 79 -6.34 4.59 -0.19
C PHE A 79 -7.85 4.55 0.03
N TRP A 80 -8.32 5.06 1.16
CA TRP A 80 -9.73 5.15 1.50
C TRP A 80 -10.00 6.32 2.46
N ASP A 81 -11.01 7.14 2.15
CA ASP A 81 -11.46 8.30 2.97
C ASP A 81 -10.30 9.17 3.50
N GLY A 82 -9.38 9.56 2.62
CA GLY A 82 -8.26 10.46 2.97
C GLY A 82 -7.10 9.78 3.70
N ARG A 83 -7.16 8.46 3.89
CA ARG A 83 -6.22 7.68 4.70
C ARG A 83 -5.58 6.57 3.86
N TRP A 84 -4.35 6.23 4.21
CA TRP A 84 -3.66 5.08 3.66
C TRP A 84 -3.77 3.90 4.59
N TYR A 85 -3.94 2.73 4.00
CA TYR A 85 -3.93 1.45 4.68
C TYR A 85 -2.96 0.54 3.96
N ARG A 86 -2.33 -0.38 4.69
CA ARG A 86 -1.47 -1.39 4.06
C ARG A 86 -1.66 -2.77 4.67
N SER A 87 -1.46 -3.79 3.86
CA SER A 87 -1.54 -5.20 4.25
C SER A 87 -0.52 -6.04 3.49
N ARG A 88 -0.25 -7.24 4.00
CA ARG A 88 0.46 -8.29 3.25
C ARG A 88 -0.45 -9.01 2.25
N TYR A 89 -1.77 -8.85 2.38
CA TYR A 89 -2.80 -9.49 1.57
C TYR A 89 -3.60 -8.43 0.82
N TYR A 90 -4.08 -8.73 -0.39
CA TYR A 90 -4.82 -7.77 -1.21
C TYR A 90 -6.25 -7.53 -0.71
N ASP A 91 -6.82 -8.47 0.04
CA ASP A 91 -8.23 -8.54 0.41
C ASP A 91 -8.50 -8.33 1.91
N ARG A 92 -7.49 -8.44 2.77
CA ARG A 92 -7.70 -8.53 4.24
C ARG A 92 -6.56 -7.92 5.06
N GLY A 93 -6.75 -7.81 6.38
CA GLY A 93 -5.67 -7.44 7.31
C GLY A 93 -5.07 -6.05 7.12
N TYR A 94 -5.84 -5.11 6.59
CA TYR A 94 -5.41 -3.73 6.36
C TYR A 94 -5.21 -2.98 7.68
N LEU A 95 -4.04 -2.40 7.87
CA LEU A 95 -3.74 -1.52 9.00
C LEU A 95 -3.54 -0.08 8.51
N GLN A 96 -4.05 0.89 9.26
CA GLN A 96 -3.88 2.29 8.92
C GLN A 96 -2.40 2.68 8.94
N TYR A 97 -1.97 3.38 7.89
CA TYR A 97 -0.66 3.96 7.74
C TYR A 97 -0.79 5.49 7.80
N TYR A 98 -0.28 6.09 8.87
CA TYR A 98 -0.48 7.52 9.17
C TYR A 98 0.33 8.49 8.30
N ARG A 99 1.18 7.99 7.41
CA ARG A 99 1.96 8.80 6.46
C ARG A 99 1.46 8.58 5.05
N ILE A 100 1.94 9.39 4.12
CA ILE A 100 1.65 9.23 2.69
C ILE A 100 2.74 8.32 2.10
N PRO A 101 2.39 7.20 1.44
CA PRO A 101 3.38 6.33 0.82
C PRO A 101 4.14 7.07 -0.28
N ALA A 102 5.47 7.04 -0.22
CA ALA A 102 6.30 7.84 -1.10
C ALA A 102 6.08 7.52 -2.60
N PHE A 103 5.74 6.28 -2.95
CA PHE A 103 5.50 5.90 -4.35
C PHE A 103 4.29 6.62 -4.96
N TYR A 104 3.34 7.06 -4.13
CA TYR A 104 2.07 7.57 -4.62
C TYR A 104 2.23 8.84 -5.46
N TYR A 105 3.21 9.68 -5.13
CA TYR A 105 3.49 10.89 -5.91
C TYR A 105 4.12 10.61 -7.29
N ASP A 106 4.59 9.38 -7.53
CA ASP A 106 5.11 8.98 -8.84
C ASP A 106 3.99 8.46 -9.77
N ILE A 107 2.82 8.13 -9.22
CA ILE A 107 1.65 7.69 -9.99
C ILE A 107 1.04 8.88 -10.72
N ASP A 108 0.77 8.71 -12.01
CA ASP A 108 -0.03 9.68 -12.76
C ASP A 108 -1.50 9.60 -12.35
N PRO A 109 -2.16 10.68 -11.90
CA PRO A 109 -3.56 10.63 -11.49
C PRO A 109 -4.51 10.21 -12.63
N GLY A 110 -4.10 10.39 -13.89
CA GLY A 110 -4.84 9.95 -15.09
C GLY A 110 -4.56 8.52 -15.53
N TRP A 111 -3.78 7.72 -14.78
CA TRP A 111 -3.34 6.38 -15.21
C TRP A 111 -4.46 5.44 -15.66
N ARG A 112 -5.66 5.56 -15.09
CA ARG A 112 -6.82 4.75 -15.50
C ARG A 112 -7.27 5.09 -16.92
N GLY A 113 -7.30 6.37 -17.30
CA GLY A 113 -7.61 6.78 -18.67
C GLY A 113 -6.58 6.22 -19.65
N TYR A 114 -5.29 6.35 -19.32
CA TYR A 114 -4.19 5.75 -20.09
C TYR A 114 -4.32 4.22 -20.23
N TYR A 115 -4.75 3.55 -19.17
CA TYR A 115 -5.00 2.10 -19.19
C TYR A 115 -6.13 1.72 -20.15
N TYR A 116 -7.28 2.41 -20.07
CA TYR A 116 -8.43 2.13 -20.92
C TYR A 116 -8.14 2.42 -22.40
N ASP A 117 -7.50 3.55 -22.67
CA ASP A 117 -7.19 3.97 -24.03
C ASP A 117 -5.96 3.24 -24.63
N ARG A 118 -5.27 2.41 -23.83
CA ARG A 118 -4.03 1.71 -24.20
C ARG A 118 -2.93 2.62 -24.75
N HIS A 119 -2.79 3.81 -24.18
CA HIS A 119 -1.67 4.70 -24.45
C HIS A 119 -1.11 5.29 -23.15
N TRP A 120 0.18 5.60 -23.14
CA TRP A 120 0.84 6.31 -22.07
C TRP A 120 1.49 7.56 -22.68
N HIS A 121 0.92 8.73 -22.39
CA HIS A 121 1.41 10.02 -22.88
C HIS A 121 1.69 10.06 -24.40
N GLY A 122 0.75 9.56 -25.21
CA GLY A 122 0.85 9.56 -26.67
C GLY A 122 1.59 8.38 -27.28
N HIS A 123 2.12 7.47 -26.45
CA HIS A 123 2.75 6.24 -26.90
C HIS A 123 1.83 5.03 -26.65
N ARG A 124 1.82 4.07 -27.57
CA ARG A 124 1.07 2.82 -27.36
C ARG A 124 1.57 2.10 -26.12
N TRP A 125 0.64 1.70 -25.25
CA TRP A 125 0.93 0.99 -24.00
C TRP A 125 0.40 -0.44 -24.06
N ASP A 126 1.27 -1.37 -24.42
CA ASP A 126 0.99 -2.81 -24.43
C ASP A 126 1.29 -3.39 -23.04
N TYR A 127 0.51 -2.98 -22.04
CA TYR A 127 0.66 -3.52 -20.69
C TYR A 127 0.47 -5.03 -20.67
N GLU A 128 1.21 -5.69 -19.77
CA GLU A 128 1.10 -7.11 -19.50
C GLU A 128 0.31 -7.31 -18.21
N PRO A 129 -0.85 -7.98 -18.23
CA PRO A 129 -1.50 -8.43 -17.01
C PRO A 129 -0.59 -9.43 -16.28
N ILE A 130 -0.31 -9.16 -15.01
CA ILE A 130 0.55 -9.98 -14.16
C ILE A 130 -0.34 -10.67 -13.13
N PRO A 131 -0.50 -12.00 -13.21
CA PRO A 131 -1.22 -12.75 -12.18
C PRO A 131 -0.58 -12.59 -10.80
N HIS A 132 -1.40 -12.60 -9.75
CA HIS A 132 -0.96 -12.44 -8.35
C HIS A 132 0.23 -13.35 -7.99
N SER A 133 0.18 -14.64 -8.36
CA SER A 133 1.25 -15.61 -8.08
C SER A 133 2.59 -15.21 -8.71
N ARG A 134 2.57 -14.75 -9.96
CA ARG A 134 3.75 -14.31 -10.69
C ARG A 134 4.30 -13.00 -10.11
N LEU A 135 3.43 -12.06 -9.73
CA LEU A 135 3.85 -10.87 -9.02
C LEU A 135 4.58 -11.26 -7.73
N HIS A 136 3.98 -12.10 -6.90
CA HIS A 136 4.52 -12.50 -5.60
C HIS A 136 5.89 -13.18 -5.72
N ALA A 137 6.06 -14.06 -6.71
CA ALA A 137 7.32 -14.77 -6.95
C ALA A 137 8.45 -13.86 -7.48
N ASN A 138 8.13 -12.81 -8.23
CA ASN A 138 9.14 -12.09 -9.02
C ASN A 138 9.37 -10.63 -8.62
N TRP A 139 8.44 -9.98 -7.91
CA TRP A 139 8.48 -8.52 -7.69
C TRP A 139 9.80 -8.05 -7.08
N ARG A 140 10.40 -8.82 -6.16
CA ARG A 140 11.65 -8.45 -5.51
C ARG A 140 12.79 -8.36 -6.52
N ASN A 141 12.93 -9.37 -7.38
CA ASN A 141 13.95 -9.39 -8.43
C ASN A 141 13.71 -8.31 -9.48
N TRP A 142 12.45 -8.11 -9.89
CA TRP A 142 12.08 -7.05 -10.83
C TRP A 142 12.37 -5.65 -10.29
N ASN A 143 12.13 -5.42 -9.00
CA ASN A 143 12.43 -4.15 -8.34
C ASN A 143 13.94 -3.92 -8.24
N THR A 144 14.71 -4.91 -7.78
CA THR A 144 16.17 -4.81 -7.64
C THR A 144 16.85 -4.54 -8.98
N ASN A 145 16.47 -5.26 -10.04
CA ASN A 145 17.12 -5.16 -11.34
C ASN A 145 16.50 -4.08 -12.24
N ARG A 146 15.50 -3.35 -11.74
CA ARG A 146 14.72 -2.37 -12.51
C ARG A 146 14.15 -2.96 -13.81
N TYR A 147 13.64 -4.18 -13.74
CA TYR A 147 13.21 -4.97 -14.90
C TYR A 147 12.28 -4.20 -15.84
N TRP A 148 11.22 -3.59 -15.27
CA TRP A 148 10.23 -2.86 -16.06
C TRP A 148 10.78 -1.57 -16.67
N GLU A 149 11.59 -0.81 -15.94
CA GLU A 149 12.19 0.45 -16.43
C GLU A 149 13.25 0.17 -17.52
N ARG A 150 14.12 -0.83 -17.32
CA ARG A 150 15.31 -1.04 -18.16
C ARG A 150 15.10 -2.00 -19.33
N GLN A 151 14.28 -3.04 -19.16
CA GLN A 151 14.20 -4.13 -20.14
C GLN A 151 12.92 -4.06 -20.98
N ARG A 152 11.84 -3.52 -20.40
CA ARG A 152 10.51 -3.54 -21.02
C ARG A 152 9.93 -2.15 -21.25
N THR A 153 10.53 -1.11 -20.68
CA THR A 153 9.98 0.26 -20.62
C THR A 153 8.48 0.23 -20.26
N TRP A 154 8.13 -0.59 -19.27
CA TRP A 154 6.74 -0.84 -18.81
C TRP A 154 5.74 -1.29 -19.90
N GLY A 155 6.22 -1.77 -21.05
CA GLY A 155 5.39 -2.10 -22.21
C GLY A 155 4.98 -0.89 -23.06
N VAL A 156 5.60 0.27 -22.86
CA VAL A 156 5.30 1.49 -23.62
C VAL A 156 6.22 1.59 -24.85
N GLN A 157 5.63 1.57 -26.04
CA GLN A 157 6.37 1.51 -27.30
C GLN A 157 7.10 2.83 -27.60
N GLY A 158 8.40 2.72 -27.91
CA GLY A 158 9.23 3.87 -28.27
C GLY A 158 9.34 4.94 -27.17
N TYR A 159 9.00 4.59 -25.93
CA TYR A 159 8.94 5.55 -24.84
C TYR A 159 10.33 5.88 -24.31
N GLN A 160 10.58 7.16 -24.09
CA GLN A 160 11.77 7.65 -23.41
C GLN A 160 11.36 8.17 -22.03
N PRO A 161 11.84 7.56 -20.94
CA PRO A 161 11.50 8.01 -19.59
C PRO A 161 11.92 9.46 -19.37
N ARG A 162 11.08 10.22 -18.66
CA ARG A 162 11.33 11.64 -18.38
C ARG A 162 12.65 11.85 -17.62
N PRO A 163 13.40 12.94 -17.91
CA PRO A 163 14.58 13.32 -17.13
C PRO A 163 14.28 13.46 -15.64
N GLN A 164 15.28 13.21 -14.79
CA GLN A 164 15.10 13.22 -13.34
C GLN A 164 14.61 14.58 -12.80
N SER A 165 15.04 15.71 -13.38
CA SER A 165 14.57 17.05 -13.02
C SER A 165 13.06 17.19 -13.22
N GLN A 166 12.57 16.85 -14.41
CA GLN A 166 11.16 16.88 -14.75
C GLN A 166 10.34 15.94 -13.85
N ARG A 167 10.85 14.74 -13.55
CA ARG A 167 10.20 13.81 -12.61
C ARG A 167 10.04 14.41 -11.21
N ARG A 168 11.05 15.13 -10.71
CA ARG A 168 10.99 15.82 -9.40
C ARG A 168 9.96 16.93 -9.39
N GLU A 169 9.88 17.72 -10.45
CA GLU A 169 8.88 18.79 -10.59
C GLU A 169 7.45 18.24 -10.60
N ILE A 170 7.20 17.20 -11.41
CA ILE A 170 5.90 16.52 -11.48
C ILE A 170 5.53 15.94 -10.12
N ARG A 171 6.47 15.30 -9.42
CA ARG A 171 6.26 14.75 -8.08
C ARG A 171 5.82 15.84 -7.10
N GLN A 172 6.45 17.01 -7.12
CA GLN A 172 6.06 18.14 -6.26
C GLN A 172 4.68 18.69 -6.61
N GLN A 173 4.34 18.76 -7.91
CA GLN A 173 3.00 19.17 -8.35
C GLN A 173 1.92 18.19 -7.84
N ARG A 174 2.17 16.88 -7.99
CA ARG A 174 1.26 15.83 -7.52
C ARG A 174 1.12 15.80 -6.01
N GLU A 175 2.20 16.11 -5.27
CA GLU A 175 2.12 16.28 -3.82
C GLU A 175 1.18 17.44 -3.45
N ARG A 176 1.28 18.59 -4.13
CA ARG A 176 0.34 19.71 -3.93
C ARG A 176 -1.10 19.32 -4.26
N GLN A 177 -1.32 18.63 -5.38
CA GLN A 177 -2.65 18.14 -5.77
C GLN A 177 -3.22 17.16 -4.75
N TYR A 178 -2.42 16.22 -4.25
CA TYR A 178 -2.84 15.28 -3.20
C TYR A 178 -3.30 16.01 -1.94
N GLN A 179 -2.56 17.03 -1.51
CA GLN A 179 -2.94 17.83 -0.33
C GLN A 179 -4.25 18.62 -0.54
N GLN A 180 -4.65 18.86 -1.80
CA GLN A 180 -5.88 19.55 -2.15
C GLN A 180 -7.10 18.63 -2.24
N ARG A 181 -6.93 17.30 -2.21
CA ARG A 181 -8.05 16.35 -2.26
C ARG A 181 -9.02 16.57 -1.08
N PRO A 182 -10.35 16.67 -1.31
CA PRO A 182 -11.33 16.96 -0.26
C PRO A 182 -11.24 16.00 0.93
N GLU A 183 -11.14 14.70 0.67
CA GLU A 183 -11.03 13.64 1.67
C GLU A 183 -9.73 13.74 2.49
N VAL A 184 -8.61 14.13 1.87
CA VAL A 184 -7.33 14.36 2.56
C VAL A 184 -7.43 15.59 3.47
N GLN A 185 -8.04 16.67 2.99
CA GLN A 185 -8.27 17.88 3.79
C GLN A 185 -9.24 17.63 4.95
N LYS A 186 -10.29 16.84 4.73
CA LYS A 186 -11.23 16.41 5.77
C LYS A 186 -10.50 15.65 6.87
N TYR A 187 -9.76 14.59 6.53
CA TYR A 187 -8.98 13.80 7.48
C TYR A 187 -7.97 14.66 8.25
N ARG A 188 -7.22 15.53 7.55
CA ARG A 188 -6.26 16.43 8.19
C ARG A 188 -6.92 17.34 9.24
N ARG A 189 -8.11 17.87 8.94
CA ARG A 189 -8.88 18.70 9.88
C ARG A 189 -9.35 17.92 11.10
N GLU A 190 -9.81 16.69 10.91
CA GLU A 190 -10.23 15.79 11.99
C GLU A 190 -9.08 15.50 12.97
N VAL A 191 -7.89 15.18 12.47
CA VAL A 191 -6.72 14.90 13.30
C VAL A 191 -6.22 16.14 14.05
N GLN A 192 -6.27 17.33 13.42
CA GLN A 192 -5.79 18.57 14.04
C GLN A 192 -6.77 19.20 15.04
N ARG A 193 -8.04 18.77 15.08
CA ARG A 193 -9.07 19.36 15.96
C ARG A 193 -8.84 19.04 17.44
N PRO A 194 -8.67 17.77 17.85
CA PRO A 194 -8.37 17.42 19.25
C PRO A 194 -7.11 18.11 19.78
N GLN A 195 -6.04 18.09 18.98
CA GLN A 195 -4.74 18.67 19.37
C GLN A 195 -4.82 20.18 19.64
N ARG A 196 -5.62 20.93 18.86
CA ARG A 196 -5.87 22.35 19.11
C ARG A 196 -6.74 22.61 20.34
N GLN A 197 -7.64 21.69 20.69
CA GLN A 197 -8.47 21.83 21.89
C GLN A 197 -7.66 21.56 23.16
N GLU A 198 -6.77 20.58 23.16
CA GLU A 198 -5.85 20.30 24.27
C GLU A 198 -4.89 21.48 24.52
N GLN A 199 -4.22 21.98 23.48
CA GLN A 199 -3.35 23.17 23.61
C GLN A 199 -4.10 24.38 24.17
N ARG A 200 -5.36 24.61 23.76
CA ARG A 200 -6.18 25.70 24.32
C ARG A 200 -6.48 25.50 25.80
N ARG A 201 -6.75 24.27 26.24
CA ARG A 201 -7.00 23.94 27.65
C ARG A 201 -5.74 24.15 28.50
N GLU A 202 -4.57 23.72 28.01
CA GLU A 202 -3.29 23.91 28.69
C GLU A 202 -2.95 25.41 28.86
N VAL A 203 -3.13 26.21 27.81
CA VAL A 203 -2.91 27.67 27.87
C VAL A 203 -3.88 28.34 28.85
N GLN A 204 -5.14 27.90 28.91
CA GLN A 204 -6.10 28.41 29.88
C GLN A 204 -5.74 28.03 31.33
N GLN A 205 -5.28 26.80 31.57
CA GLN A 205 -4.85 26.35 32.90
C GLN A 205 -3.60 27.11 33.38
N GLN A 206 -2.62 27.34 32.50
CA GLN A 206 -1.44 28.15 32.83
C GLN A 206 -1.80 29.59 33.21
N LYS A 207 -2.72 30.22 32.46
CA LYS A 207 -3.22 31.57 32.79
C LYS A 207 -3.95 31.62 34.14
N GLN A 208 -4.69 30.56 34.50
CA GLN A 208 -5.33 30.47 35.81
C GLN A 208 -4.35 30.28 36.96
N HIS A 209 -3.22 29.59 36.74
CA HIS A 209 -2.18 29.39 37.76
C HIS A 209 -1.31 30.63 37.99
N GLN A 210 -1.06 31.44 36.95
CA GLN A 210 -0.35 32.72 37.08
C GLN A 210 -1.20 33.87 37.63
N GLY A 211 -2.53 33.71 37.72
CA GLY A 211 -3.46 34.77 38.11
C GLY A 211 -3.91 34.79 39.58
N LYS A 212 -3.38 33.93 40.47
CA LYS A 212 -3.70 34.00 41.91
C LYS A 212 -2.70 34.93 42.62
N PRO A 213 -3.11 36.11 43.11
CA PRO A 213 -2.27 36.87 44.03
C PRO A 213 -2.24 36.13 45.38
N GLU A 214 -1.04 35.88 45.88
CA GLU A 214 -0.81 35.56 47.29
C GLU A 214 -1.44 36.68 48.14
N LYS A 215 -2.57 36.40 48.79
CA LYS A 215 -3.11 37.26 49.84
C LYS A 215 -2.18 37.14 51.05
N GLY A 216 -1.17 38.01 51.09
CA GLY A 216 -0.33 38.22 52.26
C GLY A 216 -1.19 38.64 53.45
N GLU A 217 -1.14 37.83 54.51
CA GLU A 217 -1.73 38.11 55.81
C GLU A 217 -1.12 39.38 56.43
N GLY A 218 -1.85 40.49 56.34
CA GLY A 218 -1.57 41.69 57.12
C GLY A 218 -1.93 41.47 58.60
N LYS A 219 -0.97 40.97 59.38
CA LYS A 219 -1.06 40.92 60.86
C LYS A 219 -1.01 42.34 61.42
N ARG A 220 -2.16 42.86 61.85
CA ARG A 220 -2.28 44.00 62.78
C ARG A 220 -1.55 43.66 64.08
N ARG A 221 -0.58 44.49 64.49
CA ARG A 221 -0.16 44.62 65.89
C ARG A 221 -0.37 46.06 66.33
N LYS A 222 -0.96 46.17 67.53
CA LYS A 222 -1.04 47.37 68.37
C LYS A 222 0.35 47.79 68.82
#